data_AF-A0A8F1ACL7-F1
#
_entry.id   AF-A0A8F1ACL7-F1
#
_cell.length_a   1.000
_cell.length_b   1.000
_cell.length_c   1.000
_cell.angle_alpha   90.00
_cell.angle_beta   90.00
_cell.angle_gamma   90.00
#
_symmetry.space_group_name_H-M   'P 1'
#
loop_
_entity.id
_entity.type
_entity.pdbx_description
1 polymer ?
#
loop_
_entity_poly.entity_id
_entity_poly.type
_entity_poly.pdbx_seq_one_letter_code
_entity_poly.pdbx_strand_id
1 'polypeptide(L)' 'GRNAKNWKRNIRCEGMTLGELLKRKNSDECEVCCQGGQLLCCGTCPRVFHEDCHIPPVEAKRMLWSC' A
#
# COMPACT_ATOMS: atom_id res chain seq x y z
N GLY A 1 -12.39 12.85 -27.95
CA GLY A 1 -12.01 13.21 -26.58
C GLY A 1 -11.52 11.97 -25.86
N ARG A 2 -10.23 11.89 -25.53
CA ARG A 2 -9.64 10.70 -24.90
C ARG A 2 -10.12 10.61 -23.45
N ASN A 3 -10.87 9.55 -23.13
CA ASN A 3 -11.41 9.27 -21.81
C ASN A 3 -10.27 8.91 -20.84
N ALA A 4 -9.54 9.92 -20.39
CA ALA A 4 -8.41 9.79 -19.45
C ALA A 4 -8.85 9.44 -18.02
N LYS A 5 -10.13 9.12 -17.79
CA LYS A 5 -10.67 8.85 -16.45
C LYS A 5 -10.63 7.37 -16.06
N ASN A 6 -10.38 6.47 -17.02
CA ASN A 6 -10.50 5.02 -16.82
C ASN A 6 -9.20 4.22 -16.99
N TRP A 7 -8.05 4.85 -17.27
CA TRP A 7 -6.77 4.13 -17.47
C TRP A 7 -6.36 3.27 -16.26
N LYS A 8 -6.73 3.69 -15.04
CA LYS A 8 -6.49 2.94 -13.80
C LYS A 8 -7.10 1.54 -13.80
N ARG A 9 -8.11 1.27 -14.65
CA ARG A 9 -8.70 -0.07 -14.84
C ARG A 9 -7.89 -0.97 -15.76
N ASN A 10 -7.01 -0.40 -16.58
CA ASN A 10 -6.22 -1.14 -17.58
C ASN A 10 -4.84 -1.58 -17.06
N ILE A 11 -4.33 -0.92 -16.02
CA ILE A 11 -3.09 -1.34 -15.36
C ILE A 11 -3.44 -2.38 -14.32
N ARG A 12 -2.87 -3.58 -14.48
CA ARG A 12 -3.11 -4.71 -13.59
C ARG A 12 -1.77 -5.21 -13.01
N CYS A 13 -1.75 -5.53 -11.72
CA CYS A 13 -0.66 -6.23 -11.05
C CYS A 13 -1.29 -7.40 -10.29
N GLU A 14 -0.79 -8.63 -10.51
CA GLU A 14 -1.34 -9.85 -9.89
C GLU A 14 -2.87 -10.00 -10.04
N GLY A 15 -3.39 -9.57 -11.20
CA GLY A 15 -4.83 -9.64 -11.52
C GLY A 15 -5.68 -8.48 -10.99
N MET A 16 -5.17 -7.69 -10.02
CA MET A 16 -5.84 -6.50 -9.47
C MET A 16 -5.54 -5.25 -10.31
N THR A 17 -6.55 -4.39 -10.52
CA THR A 17 -6.36 -3.11 -11.19
C THR A 17 -5.70 -2.08 -10.27
N LEU A 18 -4.97 -1.12 -10.83
CA LEU A 18 -4.42 0.01 -10.08
C LEU A 18 -5.54 0.78 -9.34
N GLY A 19 -6.73 0.89 -9.94
CA GLY A 19 -7.89 1.50 -9.31
C GLY A 19 -8.39 0.74 -8.07
N GLU A 20 -8.29 -0.59 -8.05
CA GLU A 20 -8.63 -1.42 -6.89
C GLU A 20 -7.56 -1.33 -5.81
N LEU A 21 -6.27 -1.39 -6.19
CA LEU A 21 -5.15 -1.20 -5.27
C LEU A 21 -5.23 0.15 -4.54
N LEU A 22 -5.54 1.23 -5.26
CA LEU A 22 -5.71 2.57 -4.70
C LEU A 22 -6.98 2.74 -3.83
N LYS A 23 -7.97 1.84 -3.95
CA LYS A 23 -9.19 1.87 -3.15
C LYS A 23 -9.10 1.03 -1.88
N ARG A 24 -8.10 0.15 -1.78
CA ARG A 24 -7.89 -0.65 -0.57
C ARG A 24 -7.55 0.31 0.57
N LYS A 25 -8.29 0.18 1.67
CA LYS A 25 -7.96 0.87 2.90
C LYS A 25 -6.89 0.07 3.63
N ASN A 26 -5.87 0.78 4.08
CA ASN A 26 -4.91 0.24 5.04
C ASN A 26 -5.53 0.23 6.45
N SER A 27 -5.00 -0.61 7.32
CA SER A 27 -5.36 -0.67 8.74
C SER A 27 -4.91 0.62 9.44
N ASP A 28 -5.58 0.96 10.55
CA ASP A 28 -5.26 2.12 11.38
C ASP A 28 -4.33 1.74 12.56
N GLU A 29 -3.96 0.47 12.67
CA GLU A 29 -3.14 -0.08 13.75
C GLU A 29 -1.98 -0.90 13.18
N CYS A 30 -0.80 -0.75 13.79
CA CYS A 30 0.39 -1.53 13.45
C CYS A 30 0.14 -3.03 13.64
N GLU A 31 0.44 -3.84 12.63
CA GLU A 31 0.27 -5.31 12.69
C GLU A 31 1.12 -5.98 13.78
N VAL A 32 2.21 -5.31 14.23
CA VAL A 32 3.14 -5.87 15.21
C VAL A 32 2.78 -5.49 16.64
N CYS A 33 2.48 -4.21 16.90
CA CYS A 33 2.21 -3.73 18.26
C CYS A 33 0.73 -3.43 18.54
N CYS A 34 -0.14 -3.53 17.53
CA CYS A 34 -1.57 -3.20 17.62
C CYS A 34 -1.83 -1.77 18.15
N GLN A 35 -0.93 -0.84 17.82
CA GLN A 35 -1.06 0.57 18.19
C GLN A 35 -1.22 1.42 16.94
N GLY A 36 -2.06 2.44 17.04
CA GLY A 36 -2.12 3.52 16.07
C GLY A 36 -0.89 4.45 16.17
N GLY A 37 -0.71 5.33 15.18
CA GLY A 37 0.40 6.28 15.18
C GLY A 37 0.86 6.64 13.78
N GLN A 38 2.17 6.82 13.62
CA GLN A 38 2.80 7.05 12.32
C GLN A 38 3.07 5.72 11.63
N LEU A 39 2.15 5.33 10.75
CA LEU A 39 2.12 4.00 10.16
C LEU A 39 2.48 4.05 8.67
N LEU A 40 3.32 3.11 8.25
CA LEU A 40 3.68 2.86 6.86
C LEU A 40 2.69 1.88 6.23
N CYS A 41 2.10 2.28 5.11
CA CYS A 41 1.17 1.47 4.36
C CYS A 41 1.88 0.48 3.43
N CYS A 42 1.55 -0.80 3.52
CA CYS A 42 1.96 -1.77 2.51
C CYS A 42 1.20 -1.54 1.19
N GLY A 43 1.90 -1.57 0.05
CA GLY A 43 1.32 -1.40 -1.28
C GLY A 43 0.56 -2.61 -1.82
N THR A 44 0.72 -3.80 -1.22
CA THR A 44 0.13 -5.07 -1.70
C THR A 44 -0.89 -5.67 -0.71
N CYS A 45 -0.94 -5.19 0.53
CA CYS A 45 -1.86 -5.70 1.56
C CYS A 45 -2.39 -4.58 2.47
N PRO A 46 -3.46 -4.80 3.25
CA PRO A 46 -4.03 -3.74 4.08
C PRO A 46 -3.21 -3.49 5.35
N ARG A 47 -2.15 -4.26 5.61
CA ARG A 47 -1.35 -4.13 6.83
C ARG A 47 -0.57 -2.82 6.84
N VAL A 48 -0.31 -2.34 8.05
CA VAL A 48 0.51 -1.16 8.30
C VAL A 48 1.49 -1.43 9.43
N PHE A 49 2.60 -0.72 9.43
CA PHE A 49 3.72 -0.95 10.35
C PHE A 49 4.35 0.37 10.75
N HIS A 50 4.84 0.48 11.99
CA HIS A 50 5.82 1.54 12.29
C HIS A 50 7.14 1.25 11.57
N GLU A 51 7.91 2.30 11.28
CA GLU A 51 9.27 2.19 10.70
C GLU A 51 10.14 1.17 11.45
N ASP A 52 10.10 1.21 12.79
CA ASP A 52 10.89 0.33 13.66
C ASP A 52 10.23 -1.04 13.91
N CYS A 53 8.94 -1.20 13.57
CA CYS A 53 8.25 -2.48 13.71
C CYS A 53 8.50 -3.42 12.52
N HIS A 54 9.07 -2.93 11.41
CA HIS A 54 9.36 -3.73 10.23
C HIS A 54 10.85 -4.11 10.16
N ILE A 55 11.16 -5.36 9.79
CA ILE A 55 12.52 -5.88 9.63
C ILE A 55 12.67 -6.49 8.24
N PRO A 56 13.61 -6.03 7.37
CA PRO A 56 14.57 -4.94 7.56
C PRO A 56 13.95 -3.54 7.44
N PRO A 57 14.57 -2.48 8.01
CA PRO A 57 14.10 -1.10 7.89
C PRO A 57 13.96 -0.70 6.41
N VAL A 58 12.90 0.06 6.10
CA VAL A 58 12.44 0.32 4.73
C VAL A 58 13.52 0.97 3.85
N GLU A 59 13.96 0.28 2.78
CA GLU A 59 14.66 0.91 1.67
C GLU A 59 13.65 1.62 0.75
N ALA A 60 13.49 2.93 0.96
CA ALA A 60 12.53 3.81 0.28
C ALA A 60 12.87 4.12 -1.20
N LYS A 61 13.26 3.12 -2.00
CA LYS A 61 13.61 3.31 -3.43
C LYS A 61 12.64 2.69 -4.43
N ARG A 62 11.54 2.09 -3.98
CA ARG A 62 10.47 1.61 -4.86
C ARG A 62 9.20 2.42 -4.58
N MET A 63 8.60 2.96 -5.64
CA MET A 63 7.41 3.82 -5.59
C MET A 63 6.21 3.22 -4.83
N LEU A 64 6.24 1.92 -4.53
CA LEU A 64 5.39 1.24 -3.56
C LEU A 64 6.26 0.33 -2.69
N TRP A 65 6.37 0.65 -1.40
CA TRP A 65 6.93 -0.27 -0.41
C TRP A 65 5.93 -1.40 -0.12
N SER A 66 6.42 -2.61 0.15
CA SER A 66 5.61 -3.76 0.54
C SER A 66 6.28 -4.48 1.69
N CYS A 67 5.50 -4.82 2.72
CA CYS A 67 5.92 -5.61 3.88
C CYS A 67 6.20 -7.08 3.52
#